data_AF-A0A1T4RDA9-F1
#
_entry.id   AF-A0A1T4RDA9-F1
#
_cell.length_a   1.000
_cell.length_b   1.000
_cell.length_c   1.000
_cell.angle_alpha   90.00
_cell.angle_beta   90.00
_cell.angle_gamma   90.00
#
_symmetry.space_group_name_H-M   'P 1'
#
loop_
_entity.id
_entity.type
_entity.pdbx_description
1 polymer ?
#
loop_
_entity_poly.entity_id
_entity_poly.type
_entity_poly.pdbx_seq_one_letter_code
_entity_poly.pdbx_strand_id
1 'polypeptide(L)' 'MEQLRPLEVIFWENIDKAMKDVGMKNYELSLLLGKSKNYISGQRRNKSLMSSEVRLTICEVLNVDWAYLCDDWGWEKVR' A
#
# COMPACT_ATOMS: atom_id res chain seq x y z
N MET A 1 6.14 -13.76 17.11
CA MET A 1 5.59 -13.24 15.84
C MET A 1 5.90 -11.76 15.78
N GLU A 2 6.65 -11.30 14.78
CA GLU A 2 7.01 -9.88 14.64
C GLU A 2 5.74 -9.05 14.36
N GLN A 3 5.62 -7.86 14.95
CA GLN A 3 4.53 -6.93 14.69
C GLN A 3 4.99 -5.93 13.62
N LEU A 4 4.08 -5.53 12.71
CA LEU A 4 4.35 -4.43 11.79
C LEU A 4 4.63 -3.18 12.61
N ARG A 5 5.58 -2.37 12.15
CA ARG A 5 5.80 -1.05 12.74
C ARG A 5 4.62 -0.14 12.38
N PRO A 6 4.31 0.88 13.19
CA PRO A 6 3.17 1.77 12.95
C PRO A 6 3.10 2.36 11.54
N LEU A 7 4.23 2.78 10.96
CA LEU A 7 4.29 3.32 9.59
C LEU A 7 3.87 2.29 8.53
N GLU A 8 4.18 1.02 8.75
CA GLU A 8 3.87 -0.06 7.80
C GLU A 8 2.39 -0.42 7.84
N VAL A 9 1.76 -0.27 9.02
CA VAL A 9 0.30 -0.40 9.18
C VAL A 9 -0.42 0.71 8.42
N ILE A 10 -0.03 1.97 8.64
CA ILE A 10 -0.62 3.14 7.97
C ILE A 10 -0.49 3.02 6.45
N PHE A 11 0.69 2.60 5.97
CA PHE A 11 0.92 2.36 4.55
C PHE A 11 -0.10 1.37 3.94
N TRP A 12 -0.35 0.25 4.63
CA TRP A 12 -1.35 -0.72 4.19
C TRP A 12 -2.79 -0.19 4.26
N GLU A 13 -3.13 0.59 5.29
CA GLU A 13 -4.43 1.24 5.41
C GLU A 13 -4.70 2.23 4.28
N ASN A 14 -3.69 3.01 3.88
CA ASN A 14 -3.78 3.94 2.76
C ASN A 14 -3.93 3.23 1.41
N ILE A 15 -3.23 2.10 1.22
CA ILE A 15 -3.45 1.23 0.06
C ILE A 15 -4.89 0.71 0.04
N ASP A 16 -5.41 0.23 1.18
CA ASP A 16 -6.79 -0.27 1.28
C ASP A 16 -7.82 0.80 0.92
N LYS A 17 -7.62 2.02 1.41
CA LYS A 17 -8.49 3.15 1.10
C LYS A 17 -8.44 3.49 -0.39
N ALA A 18 -7.25 3.65 -0.96
CA ALA A 18 -7.09 3.95 -2.39
C ALA A 18 -7.70 2.84 -3.28
N MET A 19 -7.48 1.57 -2.94
CA MET A 19 -8.09 0.45 -3.65
C MET A 19 -9.61 0.48 -3.57
N LYS A 20 -10.17 0.78 -2.40
CA LYS A 20 -11.63 0.89 -2.21
C LYS A 20 -12.22 2.02 -3.05
N ASP A 21 -11.55 3.17 -3.12
CA ASP A 21 -12.00 4.34 -3.86
C ASP A 21 -12.10 4.07 -5.38
N VAL A 22 -11.22 3.21 -5.90
CA VAL A 22 -11.25 2.77 -7.32
C VAL A 22 -11.93 1.42 -7.55
N GLY A 23 -12.52 0.81 -6.51
CA GLY A 23 -13.22 -0.48 -6.61
C GLY A 23 -12.32 -1.70 -6.90
N MET A 24 -11.02 -1.62 -6.57
CA MET A 24 -10.02 -2.64 -6.88
C MET A 24 -9.87 -3.69 -5.78
N LYS A 25 -9.68 -4.95 -6.18
CA LYS A 25 -9.43 -6.11 -5.29
C LYS A 25 -7.94 -6.48 -5.25
N ASN A 26 -7.53 -7.17 -4.18
CA ASN A 26 -6.13 -7.59 -3.98
C ASN A 26 -5.53 -8.40 -5.14
N TYR A 27 -6.31 -9.26 -5.79
CA TYR A 27 -5.80 -10.03 -6.92
C TYR A 27 -5.57 -9.15 -8.15
N GLU A 28 -6.38 -8.10 -8.34
CA GLU A 28 -6.27 -7.17 -9.47
C GLU A 28 -5.00 -6.34 -9.32
N LEU A 29 -4.77 -5.78 -8.13
CA LEU A 29 -3.53 -5.09 -7.82
C LEU A 29 -2.32 -6.02 -8.00
N SER A 30 -2.40 -7.26 -7.54
CA SER A 30 -1.31 -8.23 -7.70
C SER A 30 -0.97 -8.50 -9.17
N LEU A 31 -1.99 -8.61 -10.04
CA LEU A 31 -1.82 -8.81 -11.48
C LEU A 31 -1.21 -7.57 -12.15
N LEU A 32 -1.65 -6.36 -11.77
CA LEU A 32 -1.10 -5.10 -12.29
C LEU A 32 0.37 -4.90 -11.89
N LEU A 33 0.78 -5.44 -10.74
CA LEU A 33 2.19 -5.48 -10.30
C LEU A 33 3.02 -6.58 -10.97
N GLY A 34 2.44 -7.36 -11.89
CA GLY A 34 3.10 -8.50 -12.52
C GLY A 34 3.46 -9.61 -11.54
N LYS A 35 2.71 -9.75 -10.43
CA LYS A 35 2.95 -10.76 -9.38
C LYS A 35 1.88 -11.85 -9.40
N SER A 36 2.09 -12.90 -8.60
CA SER A 36 1.08 -13.94 -8.42
C SER A 36 -0.20 -13.37 -7.78
N LYS A 37 -1.37 -13.91 -8.12
CA LYS A 37 -2.69 -13.43 -7.65
C LYS A 37 -2.84 -13.25 -6.12
N ASN A 38 -2.01 -13.94 -5.35
CA ASN A 38 -2.03 -13.93 -3.88
C ASN A 38 -0.95 -13.01 -3.28
N TYR A 39 -0.14 -12.33 -4.10
CA TYR A 39 1.01 -11.56 -3.64
C TYR A 39 0.63 -10.54 -2.58
N ILE A 40 -0.30 -9.63 -2.85
CA ILE A 40 -0.71 -8.59 -1.90
C ILE A 40 -1.23 -9.19 -0.58
N SER A 41 -2.09 -10.21 -0.67
CA SER A 41 -2.60 -10.90 0.53
C SER A 41 -1.51 -11.61 1.33
N GLY A 42 -0.47 -12.12 0.64
CA GLY A 42 0.69 -12.75 1.24
C GLY A 42 1.60 -11.73 1.94
N GLN A 43 1.87 -10.59 1.30
CA GLN A 43 2.67 -9.51 1.90
C GLN A 43 2.05 -9.03 3.22
N ARG A 44 0.72 -8.85 3.25
CA ARG A 44 -0.02 -8.50 4.48
C ARG A 44 0.11 -9.55 5.56
N ARG A 45 -0.17 -10.82 5.23
CA ARG A 45 -0.12 -11.93 6.19
C ARG A 45 1.28 -12.10 6.78
N ASN A 46 2.29 -11.95 5.94
CA ASN A 46 3.68 -12.08 6.32
C ASN A 46 4.24 -10.83 6.98
N LYS A 47 3.45 -9.75 7.10
CA LYS A 47 3.88 -8.47 7.65
C LYS A 47 5.17 -7.98 6.99
N SER A 48 5.28 -8.20 5.68
CA SER A 48 6.48 -7.89 4.92
C SER A 48 6.26 -6.62 4.13
N LEU A 49 7.26 -5.75 4.16
CA LEU A 49 7.27 -4.59 3.30
C LEU A 49 7.68 -4.99 1.88
N MET A 50 6.95 -4.45 0.91
CA MET A 50 7.31 -4.59 -0.50
C MET A 50 8.56 -3.76 -0.83
N SER A 51 9.26 -4.13 -1.90
CA SER A 51 10.38 -3.34 -2.40
C SER A 51 9.95 -1.92 -2.78
N SER A 52 10.88 -0.97 -2.80
CA SER A 52 10.59 0.41 -3.22
C SER A 52 9.99 0.48 -4.63
N GLU A 53 10.46 -0.37 -5.55
CA GLU A 53 9.91 -0.49 -6.90
C GLU A 53 8.41 -0.87 -6.87
N VAL A 54 8.05 -1.94 -6.17
CA VAL A 54 6.64 -2.38 -6.06
C VAL A 54 5.78 -1.29 -5.45
N ARG A 55 6.31 -0.58 -4.45
CA ARG A 55 5.59 0.51 -3.78
C ARG A 55 5.32 1.70 -4.72
N LEU A 56 6.28 2.07 -5.56
CA LEU A 56 6.10 3.10 -6.59
C LEU A 56 5.09 2.66 -7.65
N THR A 57 5.14 1.41 -8.11
CA THR A 57 4.15 0.90 -9.06
C THR A 57 2.74 0.89 -8.47
N ILE A 58 2.58 0.65 -7.15
CA ILE A 58 1.28 0.78 -6.49
C ILE A 58 0.75 2.22 -6.56
N CYS A 59 1.60 3.22 -6.34
CA CYS A 59 1.23 4.63 -6.50
C CYS A 59 0.71 4.91 -7.91
N GLU A 60 1.42 4.44 -8.93
CA GLU A 60 1.03 4.59 -10.34
C GLU A 60 -0.30 3.90 -10.65
N VAL A 61 -0.46 2.65 -10.21
CA VAL A 61 -1.66 1.83 -10.45
C VAL A 61 -2.90 2.42 -9.78
N LEU A 62 -2.75 2.93 -8.56
CA LEU A 62 -3.85 3.51 -7.79
C LEU A 62 -4.03 5.02 -8.07
N ASN A 63 -3.17 5.61 -8.91
CA ASN A 63 -3.16 7.04 -9.21
C ASN A 63 -3.13 7.91 -7.93
N VAL A 64 -2.22 7.58 -7.01
CA VAL A 64 -2.00 8.29 -5.75
C VAL A 64 -0.52 8.65 -5.59
N ASP A 65 -0.24 9.75 -4.90
CA ASP A 65 1.13 10.16 -4.62
C ASP A 65 1.79 9.31 -3.51
N TRP A 66 3.12 9.24 -3.54
CA TRP A 66 3.89 8.59 -2.48
C TRP A 66 3.60 9.18 -1.09
N ALA A 67 3.45 10.50 -1.01
CA ALA A 67 3.10 11.20 0.22
C ALA A 67 1.73 10.77 0.77
N TYR A 68 0.77 10.45 -0.11
CA TYR A 68 -0.53 9.93 0.29
C TYR A 68 -0.40 8.54 0.94
N LEU A 69 0.38 7.64 0.34
CA LEU A 69 0.55 6.30 0.90
C LEU A 69 1.38 6.30 2.19
N CYS A 70 2.38 7.17 2.30
CA CYS A 70 3.23 7.24 3.47
C CYS A 70 2.63 8.01 4.64
N ASP A 71 1.47 8.68 4.46
CA ASP A 71 0.88 9.63 5.39
C ASP A 71 1.97 10.56 5.93
N ASP A 72 2.35 11.54 5.11
CA ASP A 72 3.25 12.60 5.54
C ASP A 72 2.50 13.42 6.62
N TRP A 73 2.62 12.94 7.86
CA TRP A 73 1.96 13.38 9.08
C TRP A 73 1.46 14.80 8.97
N GLY A 74 0.14 15.00 8.78
CA GLY A 74 -0.51 16.29 8.57
C GLY A 74 0.31 17.52 8.95
N TRP A 75 1.25 17.93 8.08
CA TRP A 75 2.04 19.15 8.25
C TRP A 75 1.11 20.38 8.20
N GLU A 76 -0.11 20.20 7.66
CA GLU A 76 -1.22 21.15 7.75
C GLU A 76 -1.86 21.28 9.13
N LYS A 77 -1.67 20.32 10.06
CA LYS A 77 -2.15 20.44 11.45
C LYS A 77 -1.12 21.04 12.41
N VAL A 78 0.05 21.45 11.89
CA VAL A 78 1.17 22.05 12.65
C VAL A 78 1.47 23.49 12.19
N ARG A 79 0.55 24.13 11.45
CA ARG A 79 0.62 25.56 11.10
C ARG A 79 -0.42 26.39 11.84
#